data_AF-A0A8T9DA13-F1
#
_entry.id   AF-A0A8T9DA13-F1
#
_cell.length_a   1.000
_cell.length_b   1.000
_cell.length_c   1.000
_cell.angle_alpha   90.00
_cell.angle_beta   90.00
_cell.angle_gamma   90.00
#
_symmetry.space_group_name_H-M   'P 1'
#
loop_
_entity.id
_entity.type
_entity.pdbx_description
1 polymer ?
#
loop_
_entity_poly.entity_id
_entity_poly.type
_entity_poly.pdbx_seq_one_letter_code
_entity_poly.pdbx_strand_id
1 'polypeptide(L)'
;MDPVDPLFATPGYRLFDLDEDRAVALPNGTAMVTSKKSGEKAAIKIRYASFPLTFFSIDKTKKAQGSNQNDRWKISNDNRGLIISRMGRQIDVIERTPWSGLEKFRNDDRYWAIEVDFPAELDEEFTIANSKQGVVMSDRIWDILKEAGVEAALRHLRKLHAQNKLNDVTRQDSVVGEPRVSELSMLESEKYRKGKAGSDTPERIKKAEENFRQTVKRKARETQRSENEVEAEVVQEILQHPYKVTFANHPGAPFYRVEQIGGQRLLEINQAHSFFSQVYAAAGADRFIRAGLEVLLFSIGEAELDAIGNNDKYTFYAVEKQSWSQRLSVALESLDKFVHETDIDDDTNGATDVTSNAA
;
A
#
# COMPACT_ATOMS: atom_id res chain seq x y z
N MET A 1 -34.05 3.42 -14.77
CA MET A 1 -32.74 2.86 -14.38
C MET A 1 -32.43 3.38 -13.00
N ASP A 2 -32.08 2.51 -12.08
CA ASP A 2 -31.71 2.90 -10.73
C ASP A 2 -30.41 3.72 -10.72
N PRO A 3 -30.29 4.72 -9.84
CA PRO A 3 -29.12 5.60 -9.81
C PRO A 3 -27.86 4.81 -9.42
N VAL A 4 -26.72 5.20 -10.00
CA VAL A 4 -25.39 4.67 -9.67
C VAL A 4 -24.58 5.80 -9.04
N ASP A 5 -23.93 5.53 -7.91
CA ASP A 5 -22.95 6.42 -7.31
C ASP A 5 -21.57 6.02 -7.84
N PRO A 6 -20.85 6.89 -8.57
CA PRO A 6 -19.54 6.54 -9.13
C PRO A 6 -18.47 6.28 -8.06
N LEU A 7 -18.71 6.70 -6.81
CA LEU A 7 -17.85 6.36 -5.66
C LEU A 7 -18.22 5.01 -5.02
N PHE A 8 -19.34 4.39 -5.40
CA PHE A 8 -19.87 3.15 -4.83
C PHE A 8 -19.94 3.17 -3.29
N ALA A 9 -20.11 4.34 -2.69
CA ALA A 9 -20.05 4.54 -1.25
C ALA A 9 -21.44 4.77 -0.64
N THR A 10 -22.48 4.93 -1.46
CA THR A 10 -23.85 5.23 -1.02
C THR A 10 -24.72 3.95 -0.99
N PRO A 11 -25.16 3.48 0.20
CA PRO A 11 -26.06 2.32 0.30
C PRO A 11 -27.36 2.50 -0.49
N GLY A 12 -27.85 1.42 -1.09
CA GLY A 12 -29.08 1.41 -1.88
C GLY A 12 -28.93 1.89 -3.33
N TYR A 13 -27.76 2.42 -3.72
CA TYR A 13 -27.47 2.71 -5.13
C TYR A 13 -27.06 1.44 -5.87
N ARG A 14 -27.31 1.41 -7.18
CA ARG A 14 -26.97 0.26 -8.02
C ARG A 14 -25.45 0.01 -7.99
N LEU A 15 -25.06 -1.26 -7.93
CA LEU A 15 -23.67 -1.74 -7.82
C LEU A 15 -22.97 -1.48 -6.48
N PHE A 16 -23.64 -0.87 -5.49
CA PHE A 16 -23.09 -0.74 -4.13
C PHE A 16 -22.83 -2.13 -3.52
N ASP A 17 -23.86 -2.97 -3.45
CA ASP A 17 -23.79 -4.35 -2.91
C ASP A 17 -23.64 -5.42 -4.01
N LEU A 18 -22.82 -5.18 -5.04
CA LEU A 18 -22.64 -6.15 -6.13
C LEU A 18 -22.04 -7.50 -5.65
N ASP A 19 -21.12 -7.44 -4.70
CA ASP A 19 -20.40 -8.58 -4.11
C ASP A 19 -20.00 -8.26 -2.66
N GLU A 20 -19.04 -8.96 -2.06
CA GLU A 20 -18.53 -8.69 -0.70
C GLU A 20 -17.52 -7.54 -0.63
N ASP A 21 -16.87 -7.17 -1.74
CA ASP A 21 -15.93 -6.04 -1.72
C ASP A 21 -16.72 -4.73 -1.58
N ARG A 22 -16.33 -3.91 -0.60
CA ARG A 22 -16.90 -2.57 -0.36
C ARG A 22 -15.89 -1.47 -0.68
N ALA A 23 -16.40 -0.38 -1.24
CA ALA A 23 -15.64 0.85 -1.32
C ALA A 23 -15.39 1.41 0.09
N VAL A 24 -14.20 1.93 0.32
CA VAL A 24 -13.83 2.56 1.59
C VAL A 24 -13.97 4.07 1.41
N ALA A 25 -15.05 4.63 1.97
CA ALA A 25 -15.24 6.08 2.03
C ALA A 25 -14.18 6.70 2.96
N LEU A 26 -13.51 7.75 2.50
CA LEU A 26 -12.55 8.51 3.30
C LEU A 26 -13.22 9.81 3.83
N PRO A 27 -12.63 10.49 4.84
CA PRO A 27 -13.22 11.71 5.38
C PRO A 27 -13.53 12.75 4.30
N ASN A 28 -14.77 13.23 4.28
CA ASN A 28 -15.23 14.22 3.31
C ASN A 28 -14.55 15.58 3.55
N GLY A 29 -14.32 16.32 2.48
CA GLY A 29 -13.85 17.69 2.50
C GLY A 29 -14.97 18.70 2.28
N THR A 30 -14.75 19.94 2.68
CA THR A 30 -15.63 21.06 2.32
C THR A 30 -14.78 22.31 2.10
N ALA A 31 -15.01 23.01 0.99
CA ALA A 31 -14.35 24.27 0.68
C ALA A 31 -15.40 25.40 0.60
N MET A 32 -15.17 26.50 1.32
CA MET A 32 -16.06 27.66 1.31
C MET A 32 -15.61 28.65 0.25
N VAL A 33 -16.50 29.02 -0.67
CA VAL A 33 -16.23 29.93 -1.79
C VAL A 33 -17.20 31.09 -1.76
N THR A 34 -16.67 32.32 -1.81
CA THR A 34 -17.51 33.51 -2.01
C THR A 34 -17.89 33.63 -3.49
N SER A 35 -19.18 33.56 -3.80
CA SER A 35 -19.71 33.72 -5.16
C SER A 35 -19.44 35.14 -5.68
N LYS A 36 -18.94 35.25 -6.92
CA LYS A 36 -18.78 36.55 -7.60
C LYS A 36 -20.12 37.20 -7.93
N LYS A 37 -21.17 36.39 -8.10
CA LYS A 37 -22.50 36.83 -8.51
C LYS A 37 -23.31 37.41 -7.36
N SER A 38 -23.37 36.69 -6.23
CA SER A 38 -24.19 37.10 -5.06
C SER A 38 -23.36 37.75 -3.95
N GLY A 39 -22.04 37.55 -3.91
CA GLY A 39 -21.20 37.92 -2.76
C GLY A 39 -21.37 37.01 -1.55
N GLU A 40 -22.24 36.00 -1.61
CA GLU A 40 -22.49 35.06 -0.53
C GLU A 40 -21.50 33.89 -0.54
N LYS A 41 -21.33 33.25 0.63
CA LYS A 41 -20.49 32.05 0.76
C LYS A 41 -21.29 30.80 0.39
N ALA A 42 -20.78 30.06 -0.58
CA ALA A 42 -21.27 28.76 -1.00
C ALA A 42 -20.28 27.66 -0.61
N ALA A 43 -20.78 26.47 -0.29
CA ALA A 43 -19.95 25.33 0.10
C ALA A 43 -19.80 24.35 -1.07
N ILE A 44 -18.57 24.04 -1.43
CA ILE A 44 -18.22 22.91 -2.30
C ILE A 44 -18.00 21.69 -1.41
N LYS A 45 -18.72 20.60 -1.67
CA LYS A 45 -18.56 19.33 -0.96
C LYS A 45 -17.61 18.44 -1.74
N ILE A 46 -16.72 17.76 -1.03
CA ILE A 46 -15.74 16.87 -1.65
C ILE A 46 -15.86 15.49 -1.01
N ARG A 47 -16.11 14.47 -1.81
CA ARG A 47 -16.15 13.07 -1.37
C ARG A 47 -14.97 12.31 -1.95
N TYR A 48 -14.50 11.33 -1.19
CA TYR A 48 -13.38 10.47 -1.58
C TYR A 48 -13.72 9.02 -1.29
N ALA A 49 -13.33 8.13 -2.19
CA ALA A 49 -13.41 6.69 -1.98
C ALA A 49 -12.15 6.00 -2.49
N SER A 50 -11.76 4.91 -1.84
CA SER A 50 -10.74 3.98 -2.32
C SER A 50 -11.32 2.59 -2.49
N PHE A 51 -10.79 1.83 -3.44
CA PHE A 51 -11.32 0.54 -3.83
C PHE A 51 -10.27 -0.57 -3.60
N PRO A 52 -10.66 -1.72 -3.03
CA PRO A 52 -9.81 -2.91 -3.00
C PRO A 52 -9.30 -3.30 -4.39
N LEU A 53 -8.15 -3.98 -4.47
CA LEU A 53 -7.58 -4.39 -5.77
C LEU A 53 -8.47 -5.40 -6.53
N THR A 54 -9.29 -6.14 -5.80
CA THR A 54 -10.25 -7.13 -6.33
C THR A 54 -11.63 -6.52 -6.63
N PHE A 55 -11.83 -5.23 -6.33
CA PHE A 55 -13.13 -4.57 -6.35
C PHE A 55 -13.84 -4.62 -7.71
N PHE A 56 -13.06 -4.67 -8.79
CA PHE A 56 -13.54 -4.76 -10.16
C PHE A 56 -13.45 -6.16 -10.78
N SER A 57 -12.95 -7.15 -10.04
CA SER A 57 -12.82 -8.53 -10.50
C SER A 57 -14.09 -9.32 -10.23
N ILE A 58 -14.47 -10.20 -11.16
CA ILE A 58 -15.49 -11.24 -10.95
C ILE A 58 -14.87 -12.37 -10.10
N ASP A 59 -13.82 -13.00 -10.61
CA ASP A 59 -12.95 -13.93 -9.89
C ASP A 59 -11.94 -13.12 -9.07
N LYS A 60 -12.15 -13.09 -7.75
CA LYS A 60 -11.34 -12.33 -6.78
C LYS A 60 -9.90 -12.82 -6.66
N THR A 61 -9.59 -14.00 -7.19
CA THR A 61 -8.21 -14.53 -7.22
C THR A 61 -7.39 -13.96 -8.38
N LYS A 62 -8.03 -13.26 -9.32
CA LYS A 62 -7.39 -12.72 -10.53
C LYS A 62 -7.63 -11.23 -10.66
N LYS A 63 -6.73 -10.58 -11.40
CA LYS A 63 -6.87 -9.15 -11.75
C LYS A 63 -8.09 -8.94 -12.65
N ALA A 64 -8.69 -7.76 -12.55
CA ALA A 64 -9.80 -7.34 -13.38
C ALA A 64 -9.35 -7.06 -14.82
N GLN A 65 -9.29 -8.11 -15.65
CA GLN A 65 -8.84 -8.04 -17.04
C GLN A 65 -9.75 -8.86 -17.96
N GLY A 66 -10.11 -8.28 -19.11
CA GLY A 66 -10.93 -8.95 -20.12
C GLY A 66 -12.27 -9.42 -19.55
N SER A 67 -12.58 -10.70 -19.70
CA SER A 67 -13.82 -11.31 -19.20
C SER A 67 -13.92 -11.35 -17.67
N ASN A 68 -12.86 -11.01 -16.92
CA ASN A 68 -12.89 -11.00 -15.46
C ASN A 68 -13.32 -9.63 -14.87
N GLN A 69 -13.76 -8.68 -15.69
CA GLN A 69 -14.20 -7.36 -15.24
C GLN A 69 -15.69 -7.39 -14.88
N ASN A 70 -16.04 -6.90 -13.69
CA ASN A 70 -17.43 -6.79 -13.25
C ASN A 70 -18.09 -5.47 -13.73
N ASP A 71 -19.38 -5.32 -13.45
CA ASP A 71 -20.19 -4.17 -13.90
C ASP A 71 -19.69 -2.80 -13.36
N ARG A 72 -18.95 -2.79 -12.24
CA ARG A 72 -18.37 -1.55 -11.68
C ARG A 72 -17.22 -1.03 -12.55
N TRP A 73 -16.53 -1.91 -13.29
CA TRP A 73 -15.36 -1.54 -14.10
C TRP A 73 -15.67 -0.44 -15.12
N LYS A 74 -16.78 -0.59 -15.87
CA LYS A 74 -17.17 0.40 -16.89
C LYS A 74 -17.43 1.76 -16.26
N ILE A 75 -18.20 1.79 -15.18
CA ILE A 75 -18.53 3.02 -14.45
C ILE A 75 -17.26 3.70 -13.93
N SER A 76 -16.34 2.95 -13.30
CA SER A 76 -15.07 3.51 -12.82
C SER A 76 -14.20 4.04 -13.96
N ASN A 77 -14.17 3.37 -15.10
CA ASN A 77 -13.38 3.81 -16.26
C ASN A 77 -13.93 5.10 -16.89
N ASP A 78 -15.26 5.24 -16.95
CA ASP A 78 -15.95 6.46 -17.42
C ASP A 78 -15.81 7.63 -16.41
N ASN A 79 -15.49 7.32 -15.14
CA ASN A 79 -15.35 8.29 -14.04
C ASN A 79 -13.90 8.47 -13.56
N ARG A 80 -12.92 8.12 -14.40
CA ARG A 80 -11.51 8.22 -14.05
C ARG A 80 -11.03 9.67 -14.17
N GLY A 81 -11.11 10.39 -13.07
CA GLY A 81 -10.68 11.79 -12.98
C GLY A 81 -11.25 12.47 -11.76
N LEU A 82 -11.36 13.79 -11.84
CA LEU A 82 -12.13 14.58 -10.89
C LEU A 82 -13.59 14.62 -11.34
N ILE A 83 -14.47 13.90 -10.64
CA ILE A 83 -15.90 13.88 -10.95
C ILE A 83 -16.49 15.21 -10.53
N ILE A 84 -17.07 15.95 -11.47
CA ILE A 84 -17.68 17.24 -11.21
C ILE A 84 -19.19 17.06 -11.19
N SER A 85 -19.78 17.38 -10.03
CA SER A 85 -21.20 17.32 -9.78
C SER A 85 -21.73 18.72 -9.48
N ARG A 86 -22.94 19.00 -9.98
CA ARG A 86 -23.71 20.21 -9.66
C ARG A 86 -24.97 19.80 -8.92
N MET A 87 -25.08 20.16 -7.65
CA MET A 87 -26.20 19.80 -6.77
C MET A 87 -26.52 18.30 -6.79
N GLY A 88 -25.49 17.46 -6.69
CA GLY A 88 -25.57 16.00 -6.67
C GLY A 88 -25.78 15.34 -8.04
N ARG A 89 -25.83 16.13 -9.12
CA ARG A 89 -25.88 15.60 -10.49
C ARG A 89 -24.51 15.71 -11.13
N GLN A 90 -23.90 14.58 -11.48
CA GLN A 90 -22.69 14.57 -12.28
C GLN A 90 -22.92 15.29 -13.62
N ILE A 91 -22.05 16.25 -13.92
CA ILE A 91 -22.07 17.02 -15.15
C ILE A 91 -20.86 16.73 -16.04
N ASP A 92 -19.71 16.40 -15.46
CA ASP A 92 -18.48 16.12 -16.22
C ASP A 92 -17.42 15.36 -15.40
N VAL A 93 -16.35 14.92 -16.06
CA VAL A 93 -15.16 14.32 -15.43
C VAL A 93 -13.92 15.02 -15.97
N ILE A 94 -13.18 15.70 -15.09
CA ILE A 94 -11.96 16.40 -15.46
C ILE A 94 -10.77 15.43 -15.39
N GLU A 95 -10.14 15.18 -16.54
CA GLU A 95 -9.02 14.23 -16.68
C GLU A 95 -7.62 14.86 -16.51
N ARG A 96 -7.54 16.16 -16.23
CA ARG A 96 -6.27 16.88 -16.06
C ARG A 96 -6.34 17.88 -14.93
N THR A 97 -5.27 17.99 -14.15
CA THR A 97 -5.15 18.98 -13.08
C THR A 97 -3.97 19.91 -13.35
N PRO A 98 -3.95 21.13 -12.79
CA PRO A 98 -2.79 22.01 -12.89
C PRO A 98 -1.68 21.63 -11.89
N TRP A 99 -1.85 20.58 -11.08
CA TRP A 99 -0.92 20.23 -10.01
C TRP A 99 0.22 19.33 -10.49
N SER A 100 1.46 19.73 -10.17
CA SER A 100 2.65 19.01 -10.63
C SER A 100 2.69 17.55 -10.13
N GLY A 101 2.95 16.59 -11.03
CA GLY A 101 2.89 15.15 -10.76
C GLY A 101 1.47 14.55 -10.73
N LEU A 102 0.43 15.38 -10.88
CA LEU A 102 -0.99 14.98 -11.01
C LEU A 102 -1.62 15.53 -12.31
N GLU A 103 -0.81 15.92 -13.29
CA GLU A 103 -1.26 16.61 -14.50
C GLU A 103 -2.21 15.74 -15.33
N LYS A 104 -2.03 14.42 -15.26
CA LYS A 104 -2.85 13.42 -15.96
C LYS A 104 -3.19 12.26 -15.03
N PHE A 105 -4.44 11.81 -15.10
CA PHE A 105 -4.87 10.58 -14.42
C PHE A 105 -4.39 9.34 -15.19
N ARG A 106 -3.89 8.34 -14.45
CA ARG A 106 -3.27 7.11 -14.95
C ARG A 106 -4.27 5.96 -14.91
N ASN A 107 -3.95 4.84 -15.56
CA ASN A 107 -4.82 3.65 -15.54
C ASN A 107 -5.12 3.15 -14.12
N ASP A 108 -4.14 3.19 -13.22
CA ASP A 108 -4.29 2.74 -11.83
C ASP A 108 -5.16 3.71 -10.99
N ASP A 109 -5.40 4.95 -11.46
CA ASP A 109 -6.24 5.92 -10.74
C ASP A 109 -7.74 5.52 -10.73
N ARG A 110 -8.11 4.42 -11.38
CA ARG A 110 -9.46 3.84 -11.32
C ARG A 110 -9.80 3.21 -9.96
N TYR A 111 -8.80 2.86 -9.14
CA TYR A 111 -8.99 2.22 -7.84
C TYR A 111 -9.25 3.22 -6.70
N TRP A 112 -9.54 4.46 -7.05
CA TRP A 112 -10.05 5.46 -6.15
C TRP A 112 -10.93 6.44 -6.94
N ALA A 113 -11.74 7.21 -6.23
CA ALA A 113 -12.62 8.19 -6.84
C ALA A 113 -12.69 9.44 -5.97
N ILE A 114 -12.87 10.58 -6.62
CA ILE A 114 -13.09 11.87 -5.99
C ILE A 114 -14.23 12.57 -6.71
N GLU A 115 -15.16 13.11 -5.92
CA GLU A 115 -16.25 13.93 -6.41
C GLU A 115 -16.20 15.32 -5.79
N VAL A 116 -16.35 16.34 -6.64
CA VAL A 116 -16.50 17.74 -6.26
C VAL A 116 -17.92 18.16 -6.63
N ASP A 117 -18.75 18.36 -5.60
CA ASP A 117 -20.13 18.81 -5.74
C ASP A 117 -20.26 20.28 -5.36
N PHE A 118 -20.74 21.10 -6.30
CA PHE A 118 -20.91 22.54 -6.10
C PHE A 118 -22.37 22.99 -6.30
N PRO A 119 -22.80 24.08 -5.66
CA PRO A 119 -24.16 24.60 -5.78
C PRO A 119 -24.25 25.66 -6.90
N ALA A 120 -25.48 25.99 -7.31
CA ALA A 120 -25.73 26.82 -8.50
C ALA A 120 -25.15 28.24 -8.43
N GLU A 121 -24.86 28.76 -7.23
CA GLU A 121 -24.26 30.08 -7.02
C GLU A 121 -22.83 30.18 -7.56
N LEU A 122 -22.19 29.04 -7.83
CA LEU A 122 -20.83 28.97 -8.36
C LEU A 122 -20.77 28.67 -9.86
N ASP A 123 -21.90 28.59 -10.58
CA ASP A 123 -21.95 28.26 -12.01
C ASP A 123 -20.97 29.10 -12.88
N GLU A 124 -20.76 30.38 -12.55
CA GLU A 124 -19.84 31.26 -13.29
C GLU A 124 -18.36 30.86 -13.14
N GLU A 125 -18.00 30.20 -12.04
CA GLU A 125 -16.64 29.70 -11.80
C GLU A 125 -16.41 28.30 -12.40
N PHE A 126 -17.49 27.63 -12.82
CA PHE A 126 -17.52 26.33 -13.48
C PHE A 126 -18.12 26.50 -14.88
N THR A 127 -17.38 27.17 -15.77
CA THR A 127 -17.87 27.50 -17.11
C THR A 127 -18.06 26.22 -17.93
N ILE A 128 -19.23 26.05 -18.54
CA ILE A 128 -19.46 25.03 -19.56
C ILE A 128 -18.80 25.53 -20.86
N ALA A 129 -17.83 24.80 -21.39
CA ALA A 129 -17.14 25.23 -22.61
C ALA A 129 -18.13 25.40 -23.78
N ASN A 130 -17.91 26.42 -24.62
CA ASN A 130 -18.74 26.69 -25.81
C ASN A 130 -18.64 25.57 -26.88
N SER A 131 -17.54 24.80 -26.87
CA SER A 131 -17.48 23.49 -27.54
C SER A 131 -18.13 22.46 -26.62
N LYS A 132 -19.01 21.60 -27.15
CA LYS A 132 -19.79 20.54 -26.46
C LYS A 132 -18.96 19.48 -25.70
N GLN A 133 -17.88 19.86 -25.05
CA GLN A 133 -16.92 19.00 -24.38
C GLN A 133 -16.42 19.74 -23.13
N GLY A 134 -17.10 19.47 -22.02
CA GLY A 134 -16.55 19.60 -20.67
C GLY A 134 -16.77 20.90 -19.90
N VAL A 135 -16.66 20.78 -18.59
CA VAL A 135 -16.65 21.83 -17.58
C VAL A 135 -15.21 22.30 -17.37
N VAL A 136 -15.00 23.61 -17.44
CA VAL A 136 -13.72 24.24 -17.15
C VAL A 136 -13.83 24.99 -15.83
N MET A 137 -12.96 24.63 -14.87
CA MET A 137 -12.85 25.33 -13.59
C MET A 137 -11.90 26.52 -13.71
N SER A 138 -12.24 27.64 -13.08
CA SER A 138 -11.34 28.79 -12.99
C SER A 138 -10.09 28.49 -12.14
N ASP A 139 -8.99 29.20 -12.38
CA ASP A 139 -7.74 29.08 -11.60
C ASP A 139 -8.00 29.26 -10.10
N ARG A 140 -8.90 30.18 -9.76
CA ARG A 140 -9.35 30.42 -8.38
C ARG A 140 -9.95 29.17 -7.73
N ILE A 141 -10.75 28.39 -8.46
CA ILE A 141 -11.32 27.15 -7.92
C ILE A 141 -10.23 26.10 -7.73
N TRP A 142 -9.27 26.00 -8.63
CA TRP A 142 -8.12 25.10 -8.46
C TRP A 142 -7.32 25.42 -7.20
N ASP A 143 -7.06 26.71 -6.93
CA ASP A 143 -6.37 27.15 -5.72
C ASP A 143 -7.17 26.82 -4.47
N ILE A 144 -8.48 27.07 -4.47
CA ILE A 144 -9.35 26.75 -3.33
C ILE A 144 -9.39 25.24 -3.06
N LEU A 145 -9.49 24.40 -4.10
CA LEU A 145 -9.47 22.95 -3.94
C LEU A 145 -8.12 22.47 -3.38
N LYS A 146 -7.02 23.10 -3.81
CA LYS A 146 -5.68 22.84 -3.27
C LYS A 146 -5.59 23.20 -1.79
N GLU A 147 -6.05 24.39 -1.40
CA GLU A 147 -6.10 24.84 0.00
C GLU A 147 -7.00 23.95 0.86
N ALA A 148 -8.09 23.44 0.29
CA ALA A 148 -8.98 22.47 0.93
C ALA A 148 -8.38 21.05 1.03
N GLY A 149 -7.15 20.84 0.52
CA GLY A 149 -6.41 19.59 0.66
C GLY A 149 -6.66 18.55 -0.43
N VAL A 150 -7.36 18.88 -1.51
CA VAL A 150 -7.65 17.94 -2.61
C VAL A 150 -6.36 17.39 -3.23
N GLU A 151 -5.38 18.27 -3.49
CA GLU A 151 -4.09 17.85 -4.05
C GLU A 151 -3.40 16.82 -3.14
N ALA A 152 -3.37 17.08 -1.83
CA ALA A 152 -2.77 16.18 -0.85
C ALA A 152 -3.54 14.84 -0.77
N ALA A 153 -4.87 14.88 -0.81
CA ALA A 153 -5.72 13.70 -0.80
C ALA A 153 -5.48 12.80 -2.04
N LEU A 154 -5.35 13.38 -3.23
CA LEU A 154 -5.02 12.64 -4.46
C LEU A 154 -3.66 11.95 -4.37
N ARG A 155 -2.64 12.65 -3.85
CA ARG A 155 -1.31 12.06 -3.62
C ARG A 155 -1.40 10.90 -2.63
N HIS A 156 -2.17 11.07 -1.56
CA HIS A 156 -2.41 10.03 -0.57
C HIS A 156 -3.11 8.80 -1.17
N LEU A 157 -4.15 9.00 -1.98
CA LEU A 157 -4.87 7.91 -2.67
C LEU A 157 -3.96 7.10 -3.60
N ARG A 158 -3.13 7.78 -4.40
CA ARG A 158 -2.12 7.10 -5.24
C ARG A 158 -1.12 6.31 -4.39
N LYS A 159 -0.63 6.89 -3.30
CA LYS A 159 0.30 6.20 -2.38
C LYS A 159 -0.36 4.97 -1.74
N LEU A 160 -1.61 5.11 -1.29
CA LEU A 160 -2.39 4.02 -0.69
C LEU A 160 -2.57 2.87 -1.68
N HIS A 161 -2.95 3.16 -2.93
CA HIS A 161 -3.04 2.14 -3.97
C HIS A 161 -1.69 1.46 -4.20
N ALA A 162 -0.62 2.23 -4.39
CA ALA A 162 0.71 1.67 -4.61
C ALA A 162 1.11 0.71 -3.47
N GLN A 163 0.86 1.11 -2.22
CA GLN A 163 1.10 0.26 -1.05
C GLN A 163 0.25 -1.02 -1.08
N ASN A 164 -1.04 -0.91 -1.39
CA ASN A 164 -1.92 -2.08 -1.49
C ASN A 164 -1.42 -3.07 -2.55
N LYS A 165 -0.92 -2.59 -3.68
CA LYS A 165 -0.35 -3.41 -4.76
C LYS A 165 0.90 -4.16 -4.30
N LEU A 166 1.81 -3.49 -3.61
CA LEU A 166 3.00 -4.13 -3.05
C LEU A 166 2.62 -5.20 -2.01
N ASN A 167 1.66 -4.90 -1.15
CA ASN A 167 1.17 -5.83 -0.14
C ASN A 167 0.46 -7.06 -0.75
N ASP A 168 -0.22 -6.90 -1.88
CA ASP A 168 -0.86 -8.01 -2.59
C ASP A 168 0.15 -9.00 -3.17
N VAL A 169 1.21 -8.48 -3.79
CA VAL A 169 2.31 -9.31 -4.34
C VAL A 169 2.92 -10.19 -3.25
N THR A 170 3.13 -9.65 -2.05
CA THR A 170 3.74 -10.41 -0.95
C THR A 170 2.76 -11.36 -0.26
N ARG A 171 1.46 -11.08 -0.31
CA ARG A 171 0.40 -12.00 0.17
C ARG A 171 0.28 -13.24 -0.70
N GLN A 172 0.48 -13.12 -2.02
CA GLN A 172 0.41 -14.27 -2.95
C GLN A 172 1.42 -15.38 -2.62
N ASP A 173 2.51 -15.06 -1.90
CA ASP A 173 3.47 -16.07 -1.46
C ASP A 173 2.98 -16.94 -0.29
N SER A 174 1.93 -16.50 0.41
CA SER A 174 1.31 -17.20 1.53
C SER A 174 -0.01 -17.83 1.12
N VAL A 175 -0.18 -19.10 1.45
CA VAL A 175 -1.48 -19.78 1.44
C VAL A 175 -2.03 -19.76 2.87
N VAL A 176 -3.32 -19.46 3.03
CA VAL A 176 -3.95 -19.40 4.35
C VAL A 176 -3.82 -20.75 5.05
N GLY A 177 -3.23 -20.74 6.25
CA GLY A 177 -3.00 -21.95 7.04
C GLY A 177 -1.75 -22.74 6.68
N GLU A 178 -1.01 -22.37 5.63
CA GLU A 178 0.23 -23.06 5.26
C GLU A 178 1.47 -22.20 5.59
N PRO A 179 2.59 -22.82 6.01
CA PRO A 179 3.85 -22.10 6.18
C PRO A 179 4.41 -21.56 4.85
N ARG A 180 5.12 -20.44 4.92
CA ARG A 180 5.90 -19.95 3.77
C ARG A 180 7.08 -20.87 3.46
N VAL A 181 7.56 -20.82 2.22
CA VAL A 181 8.74 -21.61 1.78
C VAL A 181 9.99 -21.28 2.61
N SER A 182 10.16 -20.01 2.98
CA SER A 182 11.23 -19.58 3.90
C SER A 182 11.07 -20.16 5.30
N GLU A 183 9.86 -20.17 5.86
CA GLU A 183 9.56 -20.75 7.19
C GLU A 183 9.88 -22.26 7.21
N LEU A 184 9.51 -22.98 6.15
CA LEU A 184 9.89 -24.40 5.98
C LEU A 184 11.40 -24.59 5.88
N SER A 185 12.07 -23.72 5.13
CA SER A 185 13.53 -23.76 4.96
C SER A 185 14.26 -23.50 6.27
N MET A 186 13.78 -22.53 7.07
CA MET A 186 14.32 -22.24 8.40
C MET A 186 14.11 -23.42 9.35
N LEU A 187 12.91 -23.99 9.39
CA LEU A 187 12.60 -25.16 10.22
C LEU A 187 13.50 -26.36 9.87
N GLU A 188 13.68 -26.62 8.58
CA GLU A 188 14.58 -27.68 8.09
C GLU A 188 16.04 -27.41 8.45
N SER A 189 16.46 -26.14 8.53
CA SER A 189 17.83 -25.77 8.89
C SER A 189 18.14 -25.96 10.39
N GLU A 190 17.14 -25.88 11.26
CA GLU A 190 17.32 -25.99 12.72
C GLU A 190 17.90 -27.34 13.14
N LYS A 191 17.67 -28.42 12.39
CA LYS A 191 18.27 -29.73 12.69
C LYS A 191 19.81 -29.74 12.62
N TYR A 192 20.39 -28.77 11.90
CA TYR A 192 21.84 -28.59 11.79
C TYR A 192 22.40 -27.59 12.80
N ARG A 193 21.54 -26.94 13.57
CA ARG A 193 21.94 -26.00 14.61
C ARG A 193 22.52 -26.78 15.78
N LYS A 194 23.84 -26.91 15.80
CA LYS A 194 24.56 -27.29 17.02
C LYS A 194 24.25 -26.22 18.05
N GLY A 195 23.72 -26.60 19.22
CA GLY A 195 23.43 -25.68 20.32
C GLY A 195 24.66 -24.81 20.60
N LYS A 196 24.65 -23.58 20.11
CA LYS A 196 25.73 -22.63 20.33
C LYS A 196 25.63 -22.14 21.77
N ALA A 197 26.78 -21.89 22.39
CA ALA A 197 26.81 -21.15 23.64
C ALA A 197 26.04 -19.82 23.47
N GLY A 198 24.93 -19.67 24.17
CA GLY A 198 24.04 -18.49 24.08
C GLY A 198 22.65 -18.75 23.48
N SER A 199 22.35 -19.94 22.95
CA SER A 199 21.04 -20.20 22.31
C SER A 199 19.84 -20.11 23.25
N ASP A 200 20.03 -20.41 24.53
CA ASP A 200 18.96 -20.46 25.54
C ASP A 200 19.41 -19.81 26.86
N THR A 201 19.93 -18.58 26.77
CA THR A 201 20.25 -17.82 27.98
C THR A 201 18.98 -17.61 28.83
N PRO A 202 19.08 -17.59 30.17
CA PRO A 202 17.93 -17.30 31.04
C PRO A 202 17.23 -16.00 30.65
N GLU A 203 17.99 -15.00 30.21
CA GLU A 203 17.48 -13.71 29.73
C GLU A 203 16.67 -13.86 28.44
N ARG A 204 17.11 -14.68 27.49
CA ARG A 204 16.37 -14.95 26.24
C ARG A 204 15.07 -15.67 26.53
N ILE A 205 15.11 -16.71 27.37
CA ILE A 205 13.91 -17.46 27.78
C ILE A 205 12.92 -16.52 28.46
N LYS A 206 13.38 -15.73 29.43
CA LYS A 206 12.53 -14.76 30.13
C LYS A 206 11.91 -13.72 29.18
N LYS A 207 12.68 -13.22 28.22
CA LYS A 207 12.18 -12.27 27.21
C LYS A 207 11.14 -12.93 26.28
N ALA A 208 11.38 -14.17 25.86
CA ALA A 208 10.45 -14.93 25.04
C ALA A 208 9.11 -15.21 25.75
N GLU A 209 9.16 -15.53 27.05
CA GLU A 209 7.96 -15.70 27.89
C GLU A 209 7.21 -14.38 28.10
N GLU A 210 7.93 -13.28 28.31
CA GLU A 210 7.30 -11.96 28.43
C GLU A 210 6.61 -11.54 27.13
N ASN A 211 7.30 -11.71 25.99
CA ASN A 211 6.73 -11.48 24.67
C ASN A 211 5.49 -12.35 24.42
N PHE A 212 5.50 -13.60 24.85
CA PHE A 212 4.34 -14.49 24.80
C PHE A 212 3.16 -13.93 25.61
N ARG A 213 3.38 -13.57 26.88
CA ARG A 213 2.33 -12.97 27.72
C ARG A 213 1.77 -11.68 27.13
N GLN A 214 2.63 -10.81 26.61
CA GLN A 214 2.19 -9.57 25.97
C GLN A 214 1.39 -9.83 24.69
N THR A 215 1.78 -10.83 23.91
CA THR A 215 1.06 -11.23 22.69
C THR A 215 -0.34 -11.75 23.03
N VAL A 216 -0.46 -12.61 24.04
CA VAL A 216 -1.76 -13.12 24.52
C VAL A 216 -2.66 -11.98 24.98
N LYS A 217 -2.16 -11.09 25.84
CA LYS A 217 -2.93 -9.92 26.33
C LYS A 217 -3.38 -9.00 25.19
N ARG A 218 -2.49 -8.73 24.24
CA ARG A 218 -2.79 -7.89 23.08
C ARG A 218 -3.88 -8.52 22.21
N LYS A 219 -3.73 -9.80 21.83
CA LYS A 219 -4.72 -10.53 21.03
C LYS A 219 -6.06 -10.66 21.75
N ALA A 220 -6.08 -10.92 23.07
CA ALA A 220 -7.31 -10.98 23.87
C ALA A 220 -8.07 -9.66 23.86
N ARG A 221 -7.36 -8.53 24.00
CA ARG A 221 -7.95 -7.20 23.90
C ARG A 221 -8.50 -6.89 22.51
N GLU A 222 -7.75 -7.20 21.46
CA GLU A 222 -8.16 -6.96 20.06
C GLU A 222 -9.37 -7.79 19.65
N THR A 223 -9.44 -9.04 20.10
CA THR A 223 -10.51 -9.99 19.76
C THR A 223 -11.68 -9.96 20.75
N GLN A 224 -11.56 -9.22 21.86
CA GLN A 224 -12.53 -9.19 22.96
C GLN A 224 -12.86 -10.59 23.52
N ARG A 225 -11.86 -11.48 23.54
CA ARG A 225 -11.97 -12.86 24.06
C ARG A 225 -11.19 -13.01 25.37
N SER A 226 -11.40 -14.12 26.07
CA SER A 226 -10.67 -14.38 27.32
C SER A 226 -9.18 -14.68 27.06
N GLU A 227 -8.31 -14.31 28.01
CA GLU A 227 -6.87 -14.56 27.88
C GLU A 227 -6.57 -16.07 27.74
N ASN A 228 -7.28 -16.93 28.47
CA ASN A 228 -7.07 -18.39 28.44
C ASN A 228 -7.39 -19.00 27.06
N GLU A 229 -8.47 -18.58 26.40
CA GLU A 229 -8.83 -19.08 25.07
C GLU A 229 -7.81 -18.64 24.02
N VAL A 230 -7.37 -17.39 24.10
CA VAL A 230 -6.35 -16.83 23.20
C VAL A 230 -4.99 -17.46 23.46
N GLU A 231 -4.64 -17.74 24.72
CA GLU A 231 -3.41 -18.43 25.07
C GLU A 231 -3.33 -19.81 24.40
N ALA A 232 -4.39 -20.61 24.51
CA ALA A 232 -4.47 -21.91 23.86
C ALA A 232 -4.31 -21.83 22.33
N GLU A 233 -4.93 -20.82 21.70
CA GLU A 233 -4.79 -20.55 20.27
C GLU A 233 -3.36 -20.17 19.89
N VAL A 234 -2.73 -19.27 20.64
CA VAL A 234 -1.34 -18.84 20.40
C VAL A 234 -0.37 -20.02 20.58
N VAL A 235 -0.58 -20.88 21.58
CA VAL A 235 0.23 -22.10 21.75
C VAL A 235 0.10 -23.03 20.54
N GLN A 236 -1.11 -23.25 20.03
CA GLN A 236 -1.31 -24.06 18.83
C GLN A 236 -0.64 -23.44 17.60
N GLU A 237 -0.75 -22.12 17.42
CA GLU A 237 -0.08 -21.39 16.34
C GLU A 237 1.45 -21.56 16.41
N ILE A 238 2.04 -21.43 17.59
CA ILE A 238 3.49 -21.60 17.81
C ILE A 238 3.94 -23.02 17.45
N LEU A 239 3.16 -24.04 17.81
CA LEU A 239 3.49 -25.43 17.51
C LEU A 239 3.39 -25.75 16.02
N GLN A 240 2.38 -25.22 15.34
CA GLN A 240 2.17 -25.43 13.89
C GLN A 240 3.14 -24.62 13.04
N HIS A 241 3.51 -23.42 13.51
CA HIS A 241 4.36 -22.49 12.79
C HIS A 241 5.50 -21.98 13.68
N PRO A 242 6.56 -22.78 13.93
CA PRO A 242 7.71 -22.35 14.74
C PRO A 242 8.48 -21.15 14.15
N TYR A 243 8.38 -20.95 12.84
CA TYR A 243 8.83 -19.74 12.14
C TYR A 243 7.63 -19.05 11.52
N LYS A 244 7.58 -17.73 11.65
CA LYS A 244 6.49 -16.94 11.08
C LYS A 244 7.01 -15.63 10.51
N VAL A 245 6.64 -15.32 9.27
CA VAL A 245 6.83 -14.00 8.66
C VAL A 245 5.54 -13.20 8.80
N THR A 246 5.67 -11.99 9.32
CA THR A 246 4.60 -10.99 9.39
C THR A 246 5.06 -9.67 8.80
N PHE A 247 4.10 -8.79 8.58
CA PHE A 247 4.35 -7.47 8.03
C PHE A 247 3.75 -6.42 8.94
N ALA A 248 4.49 -5.35 9.17
CA ALA A 248 4.01 -4.20 9.93
C ALA A 248 4.38 -2.89 9.22
N ASN A 249 3.66 -1.82 9.56
CA ASN A 249 3.91 -0.50 9.01
C ASN A 249 4.40 0.42 10.15
N HIS A 250 5.72 0.55 10.25
CA HIS A 250 6.38 1.33 11.31
C HIS A 250 7.31 2.40 10.69
N PRO A 251 6.77 3.57 10.31
CA PRO A 251 7.58 4.67 9.76
C PRO A 251 8.74 5.02 10.68
N GLY A 252 9.95 5.13 10.12
CA GLY A 252 11.18 5.47 10.85
C GLY A 252 11.79 4.32 11.67
N ALA A 253 11.11 3.18 11.79
CA ALA A 253 11.68 1.98 12.41
C ALA A 253 12.59 1.22 11.42
N PRO A 254 13.43 0.30 11.93
CA PRO A 254 14.24 -0.58 11.08
C PRO A 254 13.45 -1.35 10.02
N PHE A 255 14.14 -1.77 8.96
CA PHE A 255 13.50 -2.49 7.83
C PHE A 255 12.98 -3.90 8.19
N TYR A 256 13.45 -4.47 9.30
CA TYR A 256 12.95 -5.73 9.85
C TYR A 256 13.11 -5.77 11.38
N ARG A 257 12.39 -6.70 12.01
CA ARG A 257 12.58 -7.10 13.40
C ARG A 257 12.44 -8.62 13.52
N VAL A 258 13.24 -9.22 14.40
CA VAL A 258 13.07 -10.63 14.77
C VAL A 258 12.87 -10.69 16.28
N GLU A 259 11.79 -11.35 16.68
CA GLU A 259 11.44 -11.57 18.07
C GLU A 259 11.18 -13.06 18.31
N GLN A 260 11.39 -13.48 19.55
CA GLN A 260 10.97 -14.79 20.01
C GLN A 260 9.74 -14.65 20.89
N ILE A 261 8.71 -15.44 20.58
CA ILE A 261 7.44 -15.50 21.31
C ILE A 261 7.28 -16.96 21.75
N GLY A 262 7.59 -17.26 23.02
CA GLY A 262 7.73 -18.63 23.48
C GLY A 262 8.74 -19.42 22.61
N GLY A 263 8.27 -20.45 21.91
CA GLY A 263 9.10 -21.24 20.98
C GLY A 263 9.18 -20.70 19.54
N GLN A 264 8.30 -19.76 19.17
CA GLN A 264 8.20 -19.26 17.79
C GLN A 264 9.17 -18.11 17.54
N ARG A 265 9.77 -18.11 16.34
CA ARG A 265 10.54 -16.98 15.80
C ARG A 265 9.66 -16.20 14.84
N LEU A 266 9.42 -14.95 15.18
CA LEU A 266 8.62 -14.03 14.40
C LEU A 266 9.54 -13.04 13.68
N LEU A 267 9.58 -13.11 12.34
CA LEU A 267 10.20 -12.10 11.48
C LEU A 267 9.13 -11.11 11.05
N GLU A 268 9.25 -9.87 11.49
CA GLU A 268 8.40 -8.77 11.06
C GLU A 268 9.15 -7.91 10.03
N ILE A 269 8.62 -7.81 8.81
CA ILE A 269 9.16 -6.95 7.75
C ILE A 269 8.41 -5.61 7.75
N ASN A 270 9.16 -4.50 7.79
CA ASN A 270 8.60 -3.16 7.85
C ASN A 270 8.23 -2.64 6.46
N GLN A 271 6.92 -2.60 6.17
CA GLN A 271 6.35 -2.13 4.91
C GLN A 271 6.54 -0.63 4.67
N ALA A 272 6.86 0.15 5.71
CA ALA A 272 7.09 1.58 5.61
C ALA A 272 8.51 1.91 5.13
N HIS A 273 9.44 0.95 5.21
CA HIS A 273 10.84 1.17 4.86
C HIS A 273 11.06 0.92 3.35
N SER A 274 11.97 1.69 2.72
CA SER A 274 12.24 1.59 1.27
C SER A 274 12.68 0.20 0.82
N PHE A 275 13.41 -0.54 1.66
CA PHE A 275 13.69 -1.97 1.48
C PHE A 275 12.45 -2.78 1.07
N PHE A 276 11.29 -2.54 1.69
CA PHE A 276 10.09 -3.31 1.36
C PHE A 276 9.64 -3.02 -0.08
N SER A 277 9.48 -1.76 -0.45
CA SER A 277 8.95 -1.40 -1.78
C SER A 277 9.96 -1.57 -2.92
N GLN A 278 11.25 -1.35 -2.65
CA GLN A 278 12.30 -1.32 -3.68
C GLN A 278 13.10 -2.62 -3.81
N VAL A 279 13.06 -3.50 -2.80
CA VAL A 279 13.81 -4.77 -2.83
C VAL A 279 12.87 -5.95 -2.66
N TYR A 280 12.14 -6.00 -1.54
CA TYR A 280 11.37 -7.19 -1.18
C TYR A 280 10.12 -7.37 -2.05
N ALA A 281 9.30 -6.34 -2.21
CA ALA A 281 8.08 -6.34 -3.03
C ALA A 281 8.31 -5.75 -4.43
N ALA A 282 9.57 -5.60 -4.84
CA ALA A 282 9.93 -5.09 -6.16
C ALA A 282 9.39 -6.00 -7.27
N ALA A 283 9.08 -5.42 -8.44
CA ALA A 283 8.52 -6.18 -9.56
C ALA A 283 9.43 -7.32 -10.05
N GLY A 284 10.75 -7.17 -9.92
CA GLY A 284 11.74 -8.20 -10.27
C GLY A 284 12.03 -9.22 -9.17
N ALA A 285 11.53 -9.02 -7.95
CA ALA A 285 11.65 -10.01 -6.90
C ALA A 285 10.57 -11.08 -7.12
N ASP A 286 10.96 -12.30 -7.46
CA ASP A 286 10.04 -13.43 -7.50
C ASP A 286 9.88 -14.07 -6.10
N ARG A 287 9.08 -15.14 -6.03
CA ARG A 287 8.84 -15.88 -4.78
C ARG A 287 10.13 -16.44 -4.18
N PHE A 288 11.08 -16.88 -5.01
CA PHE A 288 12.34 -17.45 -4.55
C PHE A 288 13.24 -16.36 -3.94
N ILE A 289 13.36 -15.21 -4.62
CA ILE A 289 14.13 -14.07 -4.11
C ILE A 289 13.54 -13.58 -2.78
N ARG A 290 12.21 -13.44 -2.67
CA ARG A 290 11.57 -13.06 -1.40
C ARG A 290 11.82 -14.07 -0.28
N ALA A 291 11.68 -15.37 -0.57
CA ALA A 291 11.99 -16.41 0.41
C ALA A 291 13.46 -16.40 0.82
N GLY A 292 14.38 -16.17 -0.12
CA GLY A 292 15.81 -16.02 0.16
C GLY A 292 16.13 -14.80 1.05
N LEU A 293 15.47 -13.67 0.82
CA LEU A 293 15.57 -12.49 1.69
C LEU A 293 15.01 -12.79 3.09
N GLU A 294 13.88 -13.48 3.21
CA GLU A 294 13.33 -13.90 4.51
C GLU A 294 14.31 -14.81 5.26
N VAL A 295 14.90 -15.80 4.59
CA VAL A 295 15.93 -16.68 5.18
C VAL A 295 17.14 -15.89 5.64
N LEU A 296 17.61 -14.92 4.85
CA LEU A 296 18.69 -14.02 5.25
C LEU A 296 18.35 -13.24 6.52
N LEU A 297 17.15 -12.65 6.58
CA LEU A 297 16.69 -11.86 7.73
C LEU A 297 16.49 -12.72 8.97
N PHE A 298 15.94 -13.92 8.84
CA PHE A 298 15.87 -14.88 9.94
C PHE A 298 17.25 -15.27 10.45
N SER A 299 18.20 -15.51 9.54
CA SER A 299 19.58 -15.90 9.91
C SER A 299 20.30 -14.80 10.70
N ILE A 300 20.14 -13.54 10.29
CA ILE A 300 20.67 -12.40 11.03
C ILE A 300 19.93 -12.23 12.35
N GLY A 301 18.60 -12.31 12.34
CA GLY A 301 17.75 -12.18 13.53
C GLY A 301 18.02 -13.23 14.60
N GLU A 302 18.28 -14.49 14.23
CA GLU A 302 18.69 -15.52 15.19
C GLU A 302 20.01 -15.15 15.87
N ALA A 303 20.96 -14.54 15.15
CA ALA A 303 22.19 -14.04 15.77
C ALA A 303 21.92 -12.87 16.74
N GLU A 304 20.91 -12.03 16.46
CA GLU A 304 20.45 -11.00 17.40
C GLU A 304 19.82 -11.62 18.66
N LEU A 305 19.04 -12.69 18.50
CA LEU A 305 18.41 -13.39 19.61
C LEU A 305 19.44 -14.13 20.47
N ASP A 306 20.42 -14.80 19.85
CA ASP A 306 21.56 -15.45 20.53
C ASP A 306 22.42 -14.46 21.32
N ALA A 307 22.38 -13.16 20.97
CA ALA A 307 23.08 -12.11 21.69
C ALA A 307 22.37 -11.70 23.00
N ILE A 308 21.11 -12.07 23.21
CA ILE A 308 20.37 -11.74 24.44
C ILE A 308 21.06 -12.40 25.64
N GLY A 309 21.28 -11.63 26.70
CA GLY A 309 22.08 -12.05 27.87
C GLY A 309 23.56 -11.67 27.76
N ASN A 310 24.04 -11.24 26.58
CA ASN A 310 25.33 -10.60 26.40
C ASN A 310 25.12 -9.13 26.01
N ASN A 311 25.31 -8.21 26.97
CA ASN A 311 24.97 -6.81 26.78
C ASN A 311 25.73 -6.15 25.62
N ASP A 312 27.01 -6.48 25.43
CA ASP A 312 27.83 -5.89 24.38
C ASP A 312 27.37 -6.35 22.99
N LYS A 313 27.13 -7.66 22.81
CA LYS A 313 26.62 -8.21 21.54
C LYS A 313 25.21 -7.71 21.25
N TYR A 314 24.34 -7.68 22.26
CA TYR A 314 22.97 -7.19 22.10
C TYR A 314 22.96 -5.71 21.68
N THR A 315 23.78 -4.89 22.32
CA THR A 315 23.93 -3.46 21.98
C THR A 315 24.50 -3.28 20.58
N PHE A 316 25.49 -4.09 20.20
CA PHE A 316 26.04 -4.09 18.84
C PHE A 316 24.96 -4.28 17.79
N TYR A 317 24.14 -5.34 17.89
CA TYR A 317 23.07 -5.58 16.94
C TYR A 317 22.00 -4.48 16.94
N ALA A 318 21.67 -3.92 18.10
CA ALA A 318 20.72 -2.82 18.19
C ALA A 318 21.20 -1.57 17.43
N VAL A 319 22.48 -1.21 17.56
CA VAL A 319 23.09 -0.07 16.86
C VAL A 319 23.24 -0.36 15.36
N GLU A 320 23.77 -1.53 15.01
CA GLU A 320 24.01 -1.90 13.62
C GLU A 320 22.74 -1.99 12.81
N LYS A 321 21.67 -2.60 13.35
CA LYS A 321 20.37 -2.66 12.67
C LYS A 321 19.83 -1.27 12.32
N GLN A 322 20.00 -0.28 13.21
CA GLN A 322 19.61 1.10 12.94
C GLN A 322 20.49 1.72 11.84
N SER A 323 21.81 1.52 11.92
CA SER A 323 22.78 1.99 10.93
C SER A 323 22.51 1.40 9.54
N TRP A 324 22.27 0.09 9.45
CA TRP A 324 21.92 -0.60 8.21
C TRP A 324 20.64 -0.05 7.62
N SER A 325 19.61 0.16 8.44
CA SER A 325 18.33 0.72 7.99
C SER A 325 18.49 2.11 7.38
N GLN A 326 19.23 3.00 8.05
CA GLN A 326 19.50 4.34 7.56
C GLN A 326 20.31 4.33 6.26
N ARG A 327 21.41 3.56 6.22
CA ARG A 327 22.26 3.44 5.03
C ARG A 327 21.50 2.86 3.85
N LEU A 328 20.70 1.82 4.09
CA LEU A 328 19.89 1.17 3.07
C LEU A 328 18.83 2.11 2.52
N SER A 329 18.19 2.92 3.38
CA SER A 329 17.24 3.94 2.93
C SER A 329 17.86 4.92 1.94
N VAL A 330 19.01 5.50 2.30
CA VAL A 330 19.72 6.47 1.45
C VAL A 330 20.27 5.81 0.18
N ALA A 331 20.88 4.64 0.31
CA ALA A 331 21.50 3.95 -0.81
C ALA A 331 20.48 3.50 -1.86
N LEU A 332 19.30 3.04 -1.43
CA LEU A 332 18.21 2.66 -2.33
C LEU A 332 17.63 3.88 -3.07
N GLU A 333 17.46 5.02 -2.38
CA GLU A 333 17.06 6.27 -3.03
C GLU A 333 18.10 6.75 -4.06
N SER A 334 19.40 6.55 -3.80
CA SER A 334 20.45 6.82 -4.79
C SER A 334 20.48 5.81 -5.93
N LEU A 335 20.26 4.52 -5.66
CA LEU A 335 20.29 3.46 -6.66
C LEU A 335 19.23 3.70 -7.74
N ASP A 336 18.04 4.16 -7.35
CA ASP A 336 16.96 4.49 -8.28
C ASP A 336 17.39 5.51 -9.34
N LYS A 337 18.26 6.46 -8.98
CA LYS A 337 18.80 7.46 -9.92
C LYS A 337 19.71 6.82 -10.96
N PHE A 338 20.64 5.97 -10.53
CA PHE A 338 21.65 5.41 -11.42
C PHE A 338 21.11 4.32 -12.35
N VAL A 339 20.15 3.51 -11.88
CA VAL A 339 19.56 2.45 -12.71
C VAL A 339 18.74 3.02 -13.86
N HIS A 340 18.02 4.13 -13.63
CA HIS A 340 17.18 4.74 -14.65
C HIS A 340 17.90 5.80 -15.51
N GLU A 341 19.06 6.33 -15.08
CA GLU A 341 19.91 7.18 -15.94
C GLU A 341 20.58 6.37 -17.06
N THR A 342 20.96 5.11 -16.80
CA THR A 342 21.59 4.24 -17.80
C THR A 342 20.65 3.79 -18.93
N ASP A 343 19.33 3.90 -18.74
CA ASP A 343 18.34 3.56 -19.77
C ASP A 343 18.13 4.68 -20.81
N ILE A 344 18.72 5.87 -20.61
CA ILE A 344 18.54 7.03 -21.52
C ILE A 344 19.63 7.11 -22.62
N ASP A 345 20.77 6.41 -22.46
CA ASP A 345 21.89 6.52 -23.39
C ASP A 345 21.96 5.42 -24.48
N ASP A 346 21.17 4.34 -24.39
CA ASP A 346 21.27 3.21 -25.34
C ASP A 346 20.45 3.37 -26.65
N ASP A 347 19.68 4.45 -26.80
CA ASP A 347 18.85 4.72 -27.99
C ASP A 347 19.48 5.70 -29.01
N THR A 348 20.76 6.07 -28.86
CA THR A 348 21.42 7.06 -29.74
C THR A 348 22.68 6.61 -30.48
N ASN A 349 22.86 5.31 -30.75
CA ASN A 349 23.88 4.87 -31.71
C ASN A 349 23.42 3.69 -32.57
N GLY A 350 22.70 3.99 -33.65
CA GLY A 350 22.27 2.97 -34.60
C GLY A 350 21.70 3.48 -35.92
N ALA A 351 22.31 4.49 -36.54
CA ALA A 351 22.00 4.83 -37.94
C ALA A 351 23.15 5.61 -38.60
N THR A 352 24.17 4.90 -39.07
CA THR A 352 24.98 5.37 -40.21
C THR A 352 24.81 4.41 -41.38
N ASP A 353 23.96 4.88 -42.29
CA ASP A 353 23.76 4.55 -43.70
C ASP A 353 24.75 3.57 -44.34
N VAL A 354 24.22 2.42 -44.79
CA VAL A 354 24.77 1.62 -45.88
C VAL A 354 23.84 1.83 -47.09
N THR A 355 24.14 2.82 -47.93
CA THR A 355 23.63 2.84 -49.30
C THR A 355 24.62 2.15 -50.22
N SER A 356 24.30 0.90 -50.55
CA SER A 356 24.83 0.19 -51.71
C SER A 356 24.42 0.89 -53.00
N ASN A 357 25.39 1.30 -53.81
CA ASN A 357 25.17 1.55 -55.24
C ASN A 357 25.74 0.39 -56.05
N ALA A 358 24.94 -0.02 -57.02
CA ALA A 358 25.12 -1.18 -57.88
C ALA A 358 26.32 -1.06 -58.83
N ALA A 359 26.91 -2.21 -59.11
CA ALA A 359 27.31 -2.65 -60.44
C ALA A 359 26.90 -4.13 -60.59
#